data_AF-A0A7C2SBM9-F1
#
_entry.id   AF-A0A7C2SBM9-F1
#
_cell.length_a   1.000
_cell.length_b   1.000
_cell.length_c   1.000
_cell.angle_alpha   90.00
_cell.angle_beta   90.00
_cell.angle_gamma   90.00
#
_symmetry.space_group_name_H-M   'P 1'
#
loop_
_entity.id
_entity.type
_entity.pdbx_description
1 polymer ?
#
loop_
_entity_poly.entity_id
_entity_poly.type
_entity_poly.pdbx_seq_one_letter_code
_entity_poly.pdbx_strand_id
1 'polypeptide(L)'
;MVIPTPLPSLRRLFAILMLALLSCAPALQAGTEPDQAEMARWISAMKEAPRGPFARIRWFCKDGAILPPEPYACSAHGGGRQHGEPNEQARLLQAAGYPVGTVLAALDPVEITSPQARNQLKGILLERWLIAADDGWVLRQARAYRGAFQIEDEIASAQAMLLELARRGAQGRDLLLLRQAALLLPRAFERATLAHIHDLSTSLAEQDPSFHPLRNKIHSQPDAGDAERVRAHALGVQRAEAGYAELAEAIDTLFGRRDLAGVMRQAATTMGRNPLAARLRDEAAVWENVMDPERRLASASGLLAELRESMAGLSPRQRIVALDLGIDLEAETFTAGLELLRGQPDAPPVRRLAWLGGIGDALYG
;
A
#
# COMPACT_ATOMS: atom_id res chain seq x y z
N MET A 1 50.70 -32.94 57.50
CA MET A 1 50.43 -31.49 57.59
C MET A 1 49.28 -31.21 56.61
N VAL A 2 48.04 -31.21 57.10
CA VAL A 2 46.84 -31.07 56.27
C VAL A 2 46.58 -29.58 56.09
N ILE A 3 46.67 -29.10 54.85
CA ILE A 3 46.38 -27.71 54.48
C ILE A 3 44.85 -27.59 54.35
N PRO A 4 44.19 -26.68 55.10
CA PRO A 4 42.76 -26.49 54.95
C PRO A 4 42.47 -25.73 53.65
N THR A 5 41.65 -26.31 52.78
CA THR A 5 41.06 -25.61 51.64
C THR A 5 40.05 -24.58 52.15
N PRO A 6 40.14 -23.30 51.74
CA PRO A 6 39.20 -22.29 52.18
C PRO A 6 37.83 -22.55 51.55
N LEU A 7 36.80 -22.65 52.39
CA LEU A 7 35.41 -22.69 51.94
C LEU A 7 35.07 -21.38 51.19
N PRO A 8 34.38 -21.44 50.04
CA PRO A 8 34.01 -20.24 49.30
C PRO A 8 33.06 -19.37 50.13
N SER A 9 33.34 -18.06 50.17
CA SER A 9 32.53 -17.06 50.89
C SER A 9 31.05 -17.13 50.48
N LEU A 10 30.13 -16.92 51.44
CA LEU A 10 28.67 -16.92 51.25
C LEU A 10 28.19 -16.14 50.01
N ARG A 11 28.89 -15.04 49.66
CA ARG A 11 28.63 -14.23 48.46
C ARG A 11 28.81 -14.98 47.14
N ARG A 12 29.76 -15.92 47.04
CA ARG A 12 30.00 -16.75 45.85
C ARG A 12 28.94 -17.84 45.70
N LEU A 13 28.49 -18.43 46.81
CA LEU A 13 27.35 -19.35 46.80
C LEU A 13 26.06 -18.64 46.36
N PHE A 14 25.83 -17.42 46.84
CA PHE A 14 24.65 -16.63 46.48
C PHE A 14 24.65 -16.22 45.00
N ALA A 15 25.82 -15.90 44.43
CA ALA A 15 25.96 -15.60 43.00
C ALA A 15 25.70 -16.82 42.11
N ILE A 16 26.16 -18.01 42.52
CA ILE A 16 25.89 -19.27 41.81
C ILE A 16 24.40 -19.65 41.92
N LEU A 17 23.78 -19.44 43.08
CA LEU A 17 22.36 -19.70 43.29
C LEU A 17 21.46 -18.74 42.46
N MET A 18 21.82 -17.46 42.37
CA MET A 18 21.15 -16.49 41.49
C MET A 18 21.30 -16.87 40.01
N LEU A 19 22.48 -17.30 39.57
CA LEU A 19 22.70 -17.73 38.19
C LEU A 19 21.93 -19.04 37.85
N ALA A 20 21.81 -19.95 38.82
CA ALA A 20 20.99 -21.15 38.70
C ALA A 20 19.48 -20.85 38.69
N LEU A 21 19.03 -19.86 39.47
CA LEU A 21 17.64 -19.40 39.47
C LEU A 21 17.26 -18.65 38.18
N LEU A 22 18.18 -17.92 37.54
CA LEU A 22 17.95 -17.35 36.20
C LEU A 22 17.91 -18.41 35.08
N SER A 23 18.46 -19.61 35.32
CA SER A 23 18.45 -20.72 34.35
C SER A 23 17.18 -21.58 34.42
N CYS A 24 16.35 -21.37 35.45
CA CYS A 24 15.10 -22.10 35.70
C CYS A 24 13.86 -21.21 35.52
N ALA A 25 13.95 -20.12 34.75
CA ALA A 25 12.74 -19.51 34.22
C ALA A 25 12.01 -20.60 33.40
N PRO A 26 10.73 -20.90 33.67
CA PRO A 26 9.96 -21.72 32.74
C PRO A 26 10.08 -21.00 31.39
N ALA A 27 10.54 -21.72 30.36
CA ALA A 27 10.34 -21.26 29.01
C ALA A 27 8.86 -20.94 28.93
N LEU A 28 8.51 -19.65 28.80
CA LEU A 28 7.20 -19.28 28.33
C LEU A 28 7.00 -20.16 27.10
N GLN A 29 5.99 -21.02 27.14
CA GLN A 29 5.56 -21.76 25.97
C GLN A 29 5.26 -20.69 24.93
N ALA A 30 6.22 -20.41 24.04
CA ALA A 30 5.91 -19.88 22.73
C ALA A 30 4.91 -20.90 22.18
N GLY A 31 3.66 -20.48 21.99
CA GLY A 31 2.69 -21.33 21.32
C GLY A 31 3.35 -21.88 20.06
N THR A 32 3.22 -23.18 19.82
CA THR A 32 3.76 -23.82 18.63
C THR A 32 3.34 -23.00 17.42
N GLU A 33 4.30 -22.31 16.81
CA GLU A 33 4.08 -21.64 15.53
C GLU A 33 3.50 -22.69 14.57
N PRO A 34 2.43 -22.37 13.82
CA PRO A 34 1.84 -23.34 12.92
C PRO A 34 2.91 -23.78 11.91
N ASP A 35 2.95 -25.09 11.61
CA ASP A 35 3.92 -25.62 10.66
C ASP A 35 3.75 -24.96 9.27
N GLN A 36 4.84 -24.78 8.54
CA GLN A 36 4.82 -24.08 7.26
C GLN A 36 3.88 -24.76 6.24
N ALA A 37 3.83 -26.09 6.22
CA ALA A 37 2.92 -26.81 5.33
C ALA A 37 1.45 -26.58 5.74
N GLU A 38 1.18 -26.47 7.03
CA GLU A 38 -0.14 -26.15 7.53
C GLU A 38 -0.57 -24.73 7.16
N MET A 39 0.31 -23.74 7.37
CA MET A 39 0.06 -22.35 6.97
C MET A 39 -0.22 -22.24 5.48
N ALA A 40 0.56 -22.93 4.64
CA ALA A 40 0.35 -22.95 3.19
C ALA A 40 -1.03 -23.50 2.81
N ARG A 41 -1.48 -24.60 3.44
CA ARG A 41 -2.83 -25.14 3.23
C ARG A 41 -3.92 -24.14 3.64
N TRP A 42 -3.76 -23.46 4.77
CA TRP A 42 -4.72 -22.46 5.22
C TRP A 42 -4.82 -21.27 4.27
N ILE A 43 -3.68 -20.76 3.78
CA ILE A 43 -3.66 -19.69 2.78
C ILE A 43 -4.37 -20.13 1.49
N SER A 44 -4.08 -21.32 0.97
CA SER A 44 -4.76 -21.83 -0.22
C SER A 44 -6.28 -21.94 -0.02
N ALA A 45 -6.71 -22.46 1.13
CA ALA A 45 -8.13 -22.55 1.47
C ALA A 45 -8.79 -21.15 1.54
N MET A 46 -8.12 -20.15 2.11
CA MET A 46 -8.63 -18.77 2.16
C MET A 46 -8.75 -18.15 0.76
N LYS A 47 -7.80 -18.41 -0.15
CA LYS A 47 -7.89 -17.90 -1.53
C LYS A 47 -9.12 -18.41 -2.28
N GLU A 48 -9.62 -19.60 -1.94
CA GLU A 48 -10.77 -20.25 -2.57
C GLU A 48 -12.10 -20.02 -1.83
N ALA A 49 -12.05 -19.63 -0.56
CA ALA A 49 -13.24 -19.45 0.27
C ALA A 49 -14.04 -18.19 -0.13
N PRO A 50 -15.38 -18.25 -0.25
CA PRO A 50 -16.20 -17.09 -0.59
C PRO A 50 -16.11 -15.90 0.38
N ARG A 51 -15.70 -16.16 1.63
CA ARG A 51 -15.46 -15.12 2.66
C ARG A 51 -13.97 -14.88 2.93
N GLY A 52 -13.09 -15.57 2.19
CA GLY A 52 -11.65 -15.52 2.36
C GLY A 52 -11.22 -15.80 3.81
N PRO A 53 -10.45 -14.89 4.43
CA PRO A 53 -9.96 -15.05 5.80
C PRO A 53 -11.00 -14.70 6.88
N PHE A 54 -12.27 -14.43 6.52
CA PHE A 54 -13.28 -13.95 7.47
C PHE A 54 -14.32 -15.02 7.81
N ALA A 55 -14.75 -15.04 9.09
CA ALA A 55 -15.84 -15.89 9.54
C ALA A 55 -17.21 -15.25 9.29
N ARG A 56 -17.34 -13.98 9.68
CA ARG A 56 -18.60 -13.21 9.68
C ARG A 56 -18.33 -11.70 9.79
N ILE A 57 -19.35 -10.87 9.60
CA ILE A 57 -19.28 -9.42 9.84
C ILE A 57 -19.80 -9.14 11.26
N ARG A 58 -19.12 -8.25 11.98
CA ARG A 58 -19.48 -7.82 13.33
C ARG A 58 -19.29 -6.32 13.49
N TRP A 59 -19.96 -5.77 14.49
CA TRP A 59 -19.66 -4.47 15.05
C TRP A 59 -18.66 -4.62 16.19
N PHE A 60 -17.58 -3.85 16.13
CA PHE A 60 -16.55 -3.78 17.18
C PHE A 60 -16.66 -2.40 17.84
N CYS A 61 -17.23 -2.37 19.04
CA CYS A 61 -17.52 -1.13 19.76
C CYS A 61 -16.30 -0.64 20.54
N LYS A 62 -16.27 0.67 20.83
CA LYS A 62 -15.12 1.29 21.53
C LYS A 62 -14.88 0.77 22.95
N ASP A 63 -15.91 0.26 23.61
CA ASP A 63 -15.82 -0.36 24.94
C ASP A 63 -15.40 -1.84 24.88
N GLY A 64 -15.14 -2.37 23.69
CA GLY A 64 -14.73 -3.76 23.45
C GLY A 64 -15.87 -4.73 23.18
N ALA A 65 -17.14 -4.29 23.22
CA ALA A 65 -18.27 -5.16 22.88
C ALA A 65 -18.22 -5.56 21.39
N ILE A 66 -18.49 -6.84 21.11
CA ILE A 66 -18.62 -7.37 19.75
C ILE A 66 -20.08 -7.75 19.50
N LEU A 67 -20.74 -7.03 18.61
CA LEU A 67 -22.18 -7.13 18.38
C LEU A 67 -22.50 -7.64 16.96
N PRO A 68 -23.69 -8.24 16.74
CA PRO A 68 -24.20 -8.54 15.41
C PRO A 68 -24.24 -7.28 14.51
N PRO A 69 -24.22 -7.43 13.17
CA PRO A 69 -24.17 -6.32 12.22
C PRO A 69 -25.54 -5.60 12.06
N GLU A 70 -26.11 -5.14 13.17
CA GLU A 70 -27.37 -4.40 13.20
C GLU A 70 -27.13 -2.88 13.11
N PRO A 71 -28.06 -2.10 12.53
CA PRO A 71 -27.96 -0.65 12.52
C PRO A 71 -27.82 -0.09 13.94
N TYR A 72 -26.90 0.87 14.12
CA TYR A 72 -26.66 1.57 15.40
C TYR A 72 -26.27 0.67 16.60
N ALA A 73 -25.80 -0.56 16.37
CA ALA A 73 -25.46 -1.52 17.42
C ALA A 73 -24.52 -0.94 18.48
N CYS A 74 -23.48 -0.20 18.07
CA CYS A 74 -22.53 0.42 19.00
C CYS A 74 -22.93 1.81 19.51
N SER A 75 -24.13 2.33 19.23
CA SER A 75 -24.51 3.71 19.62
C SER A 75 -24.46 3.90 21.14
N ALA A 76 -24.98 2.94 21.91
CA ALA A 76 -24.90 2.91 23.37
C ALA A 76 -23.48 2.64 23.91
N HIS A 77 -22.56 2.21 23.04
CA HIS A 77 -21.19 1.82 23.36
C HIS A 77 -20.14 2.87 22.91
N GLY A 78 -20.57 4.11 22.65
CA GLY A 78 -19.69 5.20 22.23
C GLY A 78 -19.29 5.17 20.74
N GLY A 79 -20.01 4.39 19.94
CA GLY A 79 -19.71 4.10 18.54
C GLY A 79 -18.79 2.89 18.39
N GLY A 80 -18.51 2.53 17.14
CA GLY A 80 -17.68 1.37 16.80
C GLY A 80 -17.36 1.37 15.32
N ARG A 81 -16.78 0.26 14.85
CA ARG A 81 -16.55 0.01 13.43
C ARG A 81 -17.12 -1.34 13.06
N GLN A 82 -17.78 -1.42 11.91
CA GLN A 82 -18.21 -2.69 11.36
C GLN A 82 -17.11 -3.23 10.46
N HIS A 83 -16.72 -4.49 10.61
CA HIS A 83 -15.81 -5.15 9.67
C HIS A 83 -15.91 -6.68 9.78
N GLY A 84 -15.14 -7.36 8.94
CA GLY A 84 -14.97 -8.80 8.99
C GLY A 84 -14.24 -9.23 10.26
N GLU A 85 -14.80 -10.20 10.96
CA GLU A 85 -14.12 -10.94 12.03
C GLU A 85 -13.26 -12.02 11.39
N PRO A 86 -11.94 -12.08 11.68
CA PRO A 86 -11.07 -13.12 11.17
C PRO A 86 -11.60 -14.52 11.54
N ASN A 87 -11.45 -15.47 10.63
CA ASN A 87 -11.67 -16.88 10.96
C ASN A 87 -10.54 -17.41 11.86
N GLU A 88 -10.71 -18.62 12.37
CA GLU A 88 -9.78 -19.20 13.34
C GLU A 88 -8.35 -19.28 12.80
N GLN A 89 -8.17 -19.74 11.56
CA GLN A 89 -6.87 -19.87 10.92
C GLN A 89 -6.21 -18.50 10.71
N ALA A 90 -6.96 -17.50 10.24
CA ALA A 90 -6.45 -16.15 10.05
C ALA A 90 -6.01 -15.53 11.39
N ARG A 91 -6.79 -15.75 12.47
CA ARG A 91 -6.42 -15.31 13.82
C ARG A 91 -5.14 -15.99 14.32
N LEU A 92 -4.98 -17.30 14.09
CA LEU A 92 -3.76 -18.02 14.46
C LEU A 92 -2.53 -17.51 13.70
N LEU A 93 -2.67 -17.25 12.40
CA LEU A 93 -1.60 -16.66 11.58
C LEU A 93 -1.23 -15.24 12.07
N GLN A 94 -2.22 -14.40 12.33
CA GLN A 94 -2.01 -13.05 12.86
C GLN A 94 -1.31 -13.08 14.23
N ALA A 95 -1.72 -13.99 15.13
CA ALA A 95 -1.07 -14.17 16.43
C ALA A 95 0.38 -14.67 16.31
N ALA A 96 0.70 -15.43 15.27
CA ALA A 96 2.06 -15.85 14.92
C ALA A 96 2.86 -14.77 14.17
N GLY A 97 2.29 -13.56 13.97
CA GLY A 97 2.98 -12.45 13.33
C GLY A 97 2.90 -12.42 11.80
N TYR A 98 2.01 -13.22 11.19
CA TYR A 98 1.74 -13.23 9.75
C TYR A 98 0.42 -12.49 9.45
N PRO A 99 0.46 -11.26 8.91
CA PRO A 99 -0.75 -10.51 8.58
C PRO A 99 -1.53 -11.19 7.45
N VAL A 100 -2.78 -11.57 7.73
CA VAL A 100 -3.68 -12.22 6.78
C VAL A 100 -5.11 -11.74 7.02
N GLY A 101 -5.74 -11.16 5.99
CA GLY A 101 -7.03 -10.51 6.12
C GLY A 101 -6.99 -9.25 7.00
N THR A 102 -5.89 -8.51 7.00
CA THR A 102 -5.76 -7.34 7.88
C THR A 102 -6.80 -6.28 7.54
N VAL A 103 -7.57 -5.89 8.55
CA VAL A 103 -8.51 -4.76 8.53
C VAL A 103 -7.79 -3.57 9.16
N LEU A 104 -7.40 -2.56 8.38
CA LEU A 104 -6.66 -1.40 8.90
C LEU A 104 -7.51 -0.59 9.88
N ALA A 105 -8.82 -0.59 9.69
CA ALA A 105 -9.79 0.01 10.60
C ALA A 105 -9.78 -0.58 12.02
N ALA A 106 -9.30 -1.83 12.17
CA ALA A 106 -9.20 -2.53 13.44
C ALA A 106 -7.86 -2.29 14.18
N LEU A 107 -6.90 -1.61 13.55
CA LEU A 107 -5.58 -1.35 14.12
C LEU A 107 -5.53 0.03 14.78
N ASP A 108 -4.76 0.15 15.86
CA ASP A 108 -4.37 1.46 16.39
C ASP A 108 -3.23 2.04 15.52
N PRO A 109 -3.43 3.20 14.86
CA PRO A 109 -2.43 3.79 13.98
C PRO A 109 -1.12 4.19 14.67
N VAL A 110 -1.17 4.57 15.95
CA VAL A 110 0.01 4.96 16.73
C VAL A 110 0.82 3.72 17.08
N GLU A 111 0.14 2.67 17.55
CA GLU A 111 0.79 1.41 17.93
C GLU A 111 1.38 0.69 16.72
N ILE A 112 0.61 0.49 15.65
CA ILE A 112 1.10 -0.28 14.48
C ILE A 112 2.23 0.42 13.75
N THR A 113 2.26 1.75 13.80
CA THR A 113 3.36 2.48 13.19
C THR A 113 4.58 2.50 14.07
N SER A 114 4.49 2.23 15.39
CA SER A 114 5.57 2.27 16.41
C SER A 114 6.89 1.61 15.97
N PRO A 115 8.06 2.07 16.45
CA PRO A 115 9.32 1.40 16.12
C PRO A 115 9.33 -0.09 16.50
N GLN A 116 8.60 -0.45 17.55
CA GLN A 116 8.42 -1.83 18.02
C GLN A 116 7.59 -2.66 17.03
N ALA A 117 6.56 -2.08 16.42
CA ALA A 117 5.70 -2.74 15.46
C ALA A 117 6.24 -2.71 14.01
N ARG A 118 7.47 -2.24 13.77
CA ARG A 118 8.03 -2.05 12.42
C ARG A 118 7.97 -3.31 11.55
N ASN A 119 8.21 -4.50 12.11
CA ASN A 119 8.12 -5.75 11.34
C ASN A 119 6.66 -6.12 11.02
N GLN A 120 5.74 -5.89 11.95
CA GLN A 120 4.31 -6.11 11.73
C GLN A 120 3.78 -5.18 10.64
N LEU A 121 4.13 -3.89 10.68
CA LEU A 121 3.78 -2.93 9.62
C LEU A 121 4.32 -3.37 8.26
N LYS A 122 5.60 -3.80 8.17
CA LYS A 122 6.16 -4.34 6.93
C LYS A 122 5.39 -5.56 6.42
N GLY A 123 4.98 -6.45 7.32
CA GLY A 123 4.12 -7.58 6.98
C GLY A 123 2.77 -7.16 6.39
N ILE A 124 2.15 -6.12 6.97
CA ILE A 124 0.87 -5.56 6.47
C ILE A 124 1.09 -4.94 5.08
N LEU A 125 2.16 -4.18 4.88
CA LEU A 125 2.49 -3.62 3.57
C LEU A 125 2.74 -4.72 2.54
N LEU A 126 3.45 -5.79 2.91
CA LEU A 126 3.63 -6.96 2.04
C LEU A 126 2.30 -7.63 1.70
N GLU A 127 1.41 -7.81 2.67
CA GLU A 127 0.06 -8.31 2.41
C GLU A 127 -0.71 -7.41 1.43
N ARG A 128 -0.65 -6.08 1.60
CA ARG A 128 -1.27 -5.13 0.67
C ARG A 128 -0.72 -5.28 -0.74
N TRP A 129 0.59 -5.42 -0.86
CA TRP A 129 1.24 -5.69 -2.14
C TRP A 129 0.78 -7.03 -2.74
N LEU A 130 0.71 -8.10 -1.95
CA LEU A 130 0.23 -9.41 -2.42
C LEU A 130 -1.21 -9.34 -2.92
N ILE A 131 -2.08 -8.63 -2.21
CA ILE A 131 -3.48 -8.43 -2.63
C ILE A 131 -3.55 -7.67 -3.95
N ALA A 132 -2.71 -6.66 -4.14
CA ALA A 132 -2.64 -5.91 -5.40
C ALA A 132 -2.03 -6.72 -6.55
N ALA A 133 -0.98 -7.51 -6.29
CA ALA A 133 -0.20 -8.20 -7.30
C ALA A 133 -0.72 -9.61 -7.68
N ASP A 134 -1.49 -10.28 -6.81
CA ASP A 134 -1.98 -11.67 -7.00
C ASP A 134 -3.51 -11.76 -7.08
N ASP A 135 -4.14 -10.89 -7.89
CA ASP A 135 -5.60 -10.89 -8.12
C ASP A 135 -6.38 -11.00 -6.80
N GLY A 136 -6.06 -10.15 -5.81
CA GLY A 136 -6.71 -10.13 -4.51
C GLY A 136 -6.13 -11.10 -3.47
N TRP A 137 -5.17 -11.95 -3.83
CA TRP A 137 -4.51 -12.93 -2.94
C TRP A 137 -5.54 -13.70 -2.07
N VAL A 138 -5.41 -13.67 -0.73
CA VAL A 138 -6.36 -14.30 0.21
C VAL A 138 -7.77 -13.68 0.19
N LEU A 139 -7.96 -12.52 -0.43
CA LEU A 139 -9.24 -11.86 -0.62
C LEU A 139 -9.86 -12.12 -2.01
N ARG A 140 -9.23 -12.96 -2.85
CA ARG A 140 -9.64 -13.21 -4.24
C ARG A 140 -11.14 -13.49 -4.39
N GLN A 141 -11.65 -14.47 -3.64
CA GLN A 141 -13.07 -14.83 -3.65
C GLN A 141 -13.90 -13.98 -2.67
N ALA A 142 -13.26 -13.30 -1.72
CA ALA A 142 -13.92 -12.45 -0.72
C ALA A 142 -14.32 -11.06 -1.22
N ARG A 143 -14.03 -10.69 -2.48
CA ARG A 143 -14.43 -9.39 -3.06
C ARG A 143 -15.95 -9.17 -3.03
N ALA A 144 -16.71 -10.24 -3.24
CA ALA A 144 -18.16 -10.24 -3.15
C ALA A 144 -18.68 -10.19 -1.70
N TYR A 145 -17.82 -10.40 -0.70
CA TYR A 145 -18.18 -10.38 0.71
C TYR A 145 -18.26 -8.94 1.25
N ARG A 146 -19.29 -8.22 0.79
CA ARG A 146 -19.55 -6.83 1.17
C ARG A 146 -19.71 -6.69 2.69
N GLY A 147 -19.05 -5.68 3.25
CA GLY A 147 -19.08 -5.35 4.68
C GLY A 147 -17.89 -5.88 5.49
N ALA A 148 -17.04 -6.71 4.91
CA ALA A 148 -15.78 -7.13 5.54
C ALA A 148 -14.81 -5.96 5.75
N PHE A 149 -14.87 -4.96 4.87
CA PHE A 149 -14.15 -3.70 4.98
C PHE A 149 -15.13 -2.54 4.79
N GLN A 150 -15.02 -1.51 5.62
CA GLN A 150 -15.69 -0.23 5.42
C GLN A 150 -14.64 0.73 4.89
N ILE A 151 -14.80 1.15 3.63
CA ILE A 151 -13.71 1.79 2.89
C ILE A 151 -13.32 3.15 3.49
N GLU A 152 -14.30 3.88 4.01
CA GLU A 152 -14.11 5.16 4.70
C GLU A 152 -13.24 4.97 5.95
N ASP A 153 -13.54 3.94 6.74
CA ASP A 153 -12.79 3.60 7.96
C ASP A 153 -11.37 3.13 7.64
N GLU A 154 -11.19 2.33 6.57
CA GLU A 154 -9.88 1.87 6.10
C GLU A 154 -9.02 3.05 5.62
N ILE A 155 -9.60 3.98 4.84
CA ILE A 155 -8.92 5.20 4.38
C ILE A 155 -8.56 6.10 5.56
N ALA A 156 -9.48 6.29 6.51
CA ALA A 156 -9.21 7.09 7.70
C ALA A 156 -8.05 6.51 8.53
N SER A 157 -8.03 5.19 8.73
CA SER A 157 -6.94 4.51 9.43
C SER A 157 -5.62 4.60 8.67
N ALA A 158 -5.63 4.39 7.35
CA ALA A 158 -4.45 4.56 6.51
C ALA A 158 -3.88 5.98 6.56
N GLN A 159 -4.73 6.99 6.48
CA GLN A 159 -4.33 8.39 6.59
C GLN A 159 -3.71 8.69 7.96
N ALA A 160 -4.29 8.15 9.03
CA ALA A 160 -3.74 8.28 10.38
C ALA A 160 -2.36 7.60 10.48
N MET A 161 -2.20 6.38 9.92
CA MET A 161 -0.91 5.68 9.89
C MET A 161 0.15 6.48 9.12
N LEU A 162 -0.19 7.03 7.96
CA LEU A 162 0.72 7.86 7.18
C LEU A 162 1.15 9.11 7.94
N LEU A 163 0.23 9.75 8.67
CA LEU A 163 0.54 10.90 9.52
C LEU A 163 1.51 10.52 10.64
N GLU A 164 1.32 9.38 11.30
CA GLU A 164 2.24 8.91 12.34
C GLU A 164 3.62 8.57 11.79
N LEU A 165 3.71 7.93 10.64
CA LEU A 165 4.99 7.66 9.97
C LEU A 165 5.67 8.96 9.56
N ALA A 166 4.93 9.90 8.99
CA ALA A 166 5.45 11.19 8.54
C ALA A 166 5.96 12.07 9.69
N ARG A 167 5.46 11.89 10.92
CA ARG A 167 6.00 12.58 12.11
C ARG A 167 7.40 12.11 12.51
N ARG A 168 7.76 10.87 12.23
CA ARG A 168 8.93 10.21 12.84
C ARG A 168 10.24 10.49 12.11
N GLY A 169 10.19 10.66 10.80
CA GLY A 169 11.41 10.91 10.06
C GLY A 169 11.15 11.15 8.58
N ALA A 170 12.00 12.00 8.01
CA ALA A 170 12.02 12.34 6.58
C ALA A 170 13.32 11.86 5.92
N GLN A 171 14.05 10.93 6.54
CA GLN A 171 15.37 10.51 6.09
C GLN A 171 15.58 9.00 6.26
N GLY A 172 16.54 8.47 5.50
CA GLY A 172 17.01 7.10 5.62
C GLY A 172 15.89 6.06 5.56
N ARG A 173 15.90 5.10 6.49
CA ARG A 173 14.94 3.98 6.51
C ARG A 173 13.51 4.41 6.81
N ASP A 174 13.31 5.50 7.53
CA ASP A 174 11.97 5.96 7.87
C ASP A 174 11.29 6.63 6.68
N LEU A 175 12.05 7.37 5.85
CA LEU A 175 11.55 7.88 4.56
C LEU A 175 11.14 6.73 3.63
N LEU A 176 11.98 5.69 3.51
CA LEU A 176 11.67 4.53 2.68
C LEU A 176 10.40 3.80 3.17
N LEU A 177 10.26 3.62 4.48
CA LEU A 177 9.06 3.00 5.05
C LEU A 177 7.80 3.85 4.80
N LEU A 178 7.89 5.16 5.03
CA LEU A 178 6.79 6.09 4.75
C LEU A 178 6.39 6.07 3.27
N ARG A 179 7.38 6.04 2.36
CA ARG A 179 7.15 5.95 0.92
C ARG A 179 6.44 4.65 0.55
N GLN A 180 6.91 3.51 1.04
CA GLN A 180 6.25 2.22 0.79
C GLN A 180 4.84 2.17 1.38
N ALA A 181 4.63 2.79 2.54
CA ALA A 181 3.30 2.93 3.12
C ALA A 181 2.38 3.80 2.25
N ALA A 182 2.87 4.93 1.75
CA ALA A 182 2.08 5.83 0.89
C ALA A 182 1.64 5.13 -0.41
N LEU A 183 2.49 4.29 -0.97
CA LEU A 183 2.20 3.50 -2.18
C LEU A 183 1.16 2.39 -1.96
N LEU A 184 1.19 1.72 -0.81
CA LEU A 184 0.44 0.48 -0.58
C LEU A 184 -0.81 0.65 0.27
N LEU A 185 -0.92 1.74 1.04
CA LEU A 185 -2.07 2.01 1.89
C LEU A 185 -3.22 2.68 1.11
N PRO A 186 -4.49 2.50 1.55
CA PRO A 186 -5.65 3.14 0.94
C PRO A 186 -5.53 4.65 0.79
N ARG A 187 -5.91 5.15 -0.40
CA ARG A 187 -6.13 6.58 -0.68
C ARG A 187 -7.52 6.79 -1.26
N ALA A 188 -8.13 7.94 -0.96
CA ALA A 188 -9.50 8.25 -1.38
C ALA A 188 -9.67 8.39 -2.90
N PHE A 189 -8.62 8.80 -3.62
CA PHE A 189 -8.73 9.13 -5.05
C PHE A 189 -8.45 7.94 -5.98
N GLU A 190 -7.59 7.00 -5.60
CA GLU A 190 -7.13 5.94 -6.51
C GLU A 190 -7.96 4.64 -6.42
N ARG A 191 -8.60 4.39 -5.27
CA ARG A 191 -9.31 3.12 -5.03
C ARG A 191 -10.64 3.00 -5.72
N ALA A 192 -11.41 4.09 -5.79
CA ALA A 192 -12.70 4.07 -6.45
C ALA A 192 -12.53 3.66 -7.92
N THR A 193 -11.53 4.23 -8.59
CA THR A 193 -11.25 3.98 -10.01
C THR A 193 -10.70 2.58 -10.27
N LEU A 194 -9.71 2.10 -9.50
CA LEU A 194 -9.14 0.76 -9.73
C LEU A 194 -10.11 -0.38 -9.35
N ALA A 195 -10.85 -0.23 -8.25
CA ALA A 195 -11.89 -1.20 -7.88
C ALA A 195 -13.01 -1.22 -8.93
N HIS A 196 -13.44 -0.05 -9.40
CA HIS A 196 -14.41 0.06 -10.49
C HIS A 196 -13.93 -0.61 -11.79
N ILE A 197 -12.66 -0.44 -12.17
CA ILE A 197 -12.05 -1.14 -13.33
C ILE A 197 -12.09 -2.66 -13.15
N HIS A 198 -11.70 -3.18 -11.98
CA HIS A 198 -11.73 -4.62 -11.71
C HIS A 198 -13.15 -5.18 -11.66
N ASP A 199 -14.10 -4.44 -11.11
CA ASP A 199 -15.51 -4.85 -11.04
C ASP A 199 -16.13 -4.88 -12.44
N LEU A 200 -15.95 -3.82 -13.24
CA LEU A 200 -16.37 -3.78 -14.65
C LEU A 200 -15.73 -4.90 -15.46
N SER A 201 -14.43 -5.13 -15.30
CA SER A 201 -13.69 -6.20 -15.99
C SER A 201 -14.21 -7.60 -15.62
N THR A 202 -14.57 -7.81 -14.35
CA THR A 202 -15.17 -9.07 -13.87
C THR A 202 -16.57 -9.26 -14.45
N SER A 203 -17.43 -8.25 -14.35
CA SER A 203 -18.80 -8.32 -14.88
C SER A 203 -18.83 -8.55 -16.39
N LEU A 204 -17.89 -7.94 -17.13
CA LEU A 204 -17.74 -8.19 -18.57
C LEU A 204 -17.28 -9.63 -18.86
N ALA A 205 -16.34 -10.17 -18.08
CA ALA A 205 -15.87 -11.54 -18.26
C ALA A 205 -16.93 -12.60 -17.92
N GLU A 206 -17.83 -12.32 -16.98
CA GLU A 206 -18.99 -13.17 -16.68
C GLU A 206 -20.00 -13.22 -17.85
N GLN A 207 -20.19 -12.09 -18.53
CA GLN A 207 -21.10 -11.97 -19.68
C GLN A 207 -20.46 -12.43 -21.00
N ASP A 208 -19.14 -12.30 -21.10
CA ASP A 208 -18.32 -12.65 -22.25
C ASP A 208 -17.08 -13.44 -21.82
N PRO A 209 -17.18 -14.79 -21.82
CA PRO A 209 -16.04 -15.64 -21.46
C PRO A 209 -14.81 -15.44 -22.36
N SER A 210 -14.97 -14.91 -23.58
CA SER A 210 -13.83 -14.60 -24.46
C SER A 210 -12.97 -13.45 -23.93
N PHE A 211 -13.49 -12.65 -22.99
CA PHE A 211 -12.79 -11.54 -22.34
C PHE A 211 -11.90 -11.98 -21.17
N HIS A 212 -12.00 -13.23 -20.69
CA HIS A 212 -11.20 -13.74 -19.57
C HIS A 212 -9.68 -13.50 -19.69
N PRO A 213 -9.03 -13.67 -20.86
CA PRO A 213 -7.61 -13.38 -21.00
C PRO A 213 -7.27 -11.92 -20.70
N LEU A 214 -8.08 -10.98 -21.21
CA LEU A 214 -7.85 -9.55 -20.99
C LEU A 214 -8.21 -9.15 -19.56
N ARG A 215 -9.27 -9.72 -18.97
CA ARG A 215 -9.58 -9.58 -17.54
C ARG A 215 -8.42 -10.03 -16.66
N ASN A 216 -7.85 -11.21 -16.92
CA ASN A 216 -6.72 -11.72 -16.14
C ASN A 216 -5.52 -10.78 -16.20
N LYS A 217 -5.28 -10.19 -17.37
CA LYS A 217 -4.24 -9.18 -17.56
C LYS A 217 -4.56 -7.89 -16.78
N ILE A 218 -5.76 -7.32 -16.94
CA ILE A 218 -6.19 -6.10 -16.26
C ILE A 218 -6.13 -6.27 -14.73
N HIS A 219 -6.46 -7.46 -14.23
CA HIS A 219 -6.42 -7.79 -12.80
C HIS A 219 -5.01 -8.02 -12.25
N SER A 220 -4.07 -8.47 -13.09
CA SER A 220 -2.69 -8.77 -12.67
C SER A 220 -1.80 -7.54 -12.77
N GLN A 221 -1.91 -6.81 -13.88
CA GLN A 221 -1.08 -5.66 -14.18
C GLN A 221 -1.83 -4.74 -15.15
N PRO A 222 -2.72 -3.88 -14.66
CA PRO A 222 -3.40 -2.91 -15.50
C PRO A 222 -2.40 -1.87 -16.02
N ASP A 223 -2.53 -1.46 -17.28
CA ASP A 223 -1.72 -0.39 -17.89
C ASP A 223 -2.54 0.44 -18.89
N ALA A 224 -2.00 1.58 -19.30
CA ALA A 224 -2.64 2.51 -20.24
C ALA A 224 -3.09 1.85 -21.56
N GLY A 225 -2.34 0.86 -22.05
CA GLY A 225 -2.68 0.14 -23.27
C GLY A 225 -3.86 -0.81 -23.11
N ASP A 226 -4.38 -1.03 -21.89
CA ASP A 226 -5.58 -1.85 -21.71
C ASP A 226 -6.82 -1.20 -22.29
N ALA A 227 -6.93 0.13 -22.25
CA ALA A 227 -8.09 0.82 -22.79
C ALA A 227 -8.24 0.55 -24.30
N GLU A 228 -7.12 0.58 -25.04
CA GLU A 228 -7.10 0.21 -26.46
C GLU A 228 -7.42 -1.28 -26.67
N ARG A 229 -6.87 -2.17 -25.85
CA ARG A 229 -7.16 -3.62 -25.93
C ARG A 229 -8.64 -3.92 -25.67
N VAL A 230 -9.26 -3.23 -24.72
CA VAL A 230 -10.68 -3.36 -24.39
C VAL A 230 -11.53 -2.89 -25.57
N ARG A 231 -11.22 -1.73 -26.17
CA ARG A 231 -11.88 -1.22 -27.38
C ARG A 231 -11.74 -2.17 -28.56
N ALA A 232 -10.53 -2.70 -28.79
CA ALA A 232 -10.26 -3.64 -29.87
C ALA A 232 -11.02 -4.96 -29.69
N HIS A 233 -11.11 -5.47 -28.46
CA HIS A 233 -11.90 -6.65 -28.13
C HIS A 233 -13.39 -6.42 -28.44
N ALA A 234 -13.94 -5.29 -28.00
CA ALA A 234 -15.34 -4.93 -28.22
C ALA A 234 -15.71 -4.90 -29.72
N LEU A 235 -14.85 -4.30 -30.55
CA LEU A 235 -15.00 -4.28 -32.02
C LEU A 235 -14.98 -5.70 -32.61
N GLY A 236 -14.13 -6.58 -32.09
CA GLY A 236 -14.00 -7.97 -32.57
C GLY A 236 -15.21 -8.85 -32.26
N VAL A 237 -15.91 -8.61 -31.15
CA VAL A 237 -17.07 -9.42 -30.72
C VAL A 237 -18.43 -8.84 -31.14
N GLN A 238 -18.47 -7.67 -31.79
CA GLN A 238 -19.70 -6.98 -32.24
C GLN A 238 -20.78 -6.85 -31.15
N ARG A 239 -20.38 -6.73 -29.87
CA ARG A 239 -21.31 -6.53 -28.75
C ARG A 239 -21.57 -5.05 -28.51
N ALA A 240 -22.70 -4.75 -27.86
CA ALA A 240 -23.05 -3.39 -27.45
C ALA A 240 -21.90 -2.75 -26.65
N GLU A 241 -21.41 -1.61 -27.14
CA GLU A 241 -20.17 -0.99 -26.68
C GLU A 241 -20.24 -0.40 -25.27
N ALA A 242 -21.43 -0.19 -24.68
CA ALA A 242 -21.59 0.63 -23.48
C ALA A 242 -20.68 0.18 -22.29
N GLY A 243 -20.71 -1.10 -21.91
CA GLY A 243 -19.90 -1.60 -20.79
C GLY A 243 -18.39 -1.66 -21.11
N TYR A 244 -18.02 -1.96 -22.35
CA TYR A 244 -16.62 -1.96 -22.79
C TYR A 244 -16.06 -0.54 -22.91
N ALA A 245 -16.87 0.41 -23.38
CA ALA A 245 -16.52 1.82 -23.46
C ALA A 245 -16.34 2.42 -22.06
N GLU A 246 -17.24 2.11 -21.12
CA GLU A 246 -17.13 2.51 -19.71
C GLU A 246 -15.84 1.97 -19.07
N LEU A 247 -15.52 0.68 -19.27
CA LEU A 247 -14.26 0.10 -18.78
C LEU A 247 -13.03 0.79 -19.41
N ALA A 248 -13.05 1.02 -20.73
CA ALA A 248 -11.94 1.68 -21.41
C ALA A 248 -11.76 3.13 -20.94
N GLU A 249 -12.85 3.86 -20.69
CA GLU A 249 -12.82 5.22 -20.16
C GLU A 249 -12.33 5.26 -18.70
N ALA A 250 -12.75 4.30 -17.87
CA ALA A 250 -12.24 4.17 -16.51
C ALA A 250 -10.73 3.90 -16.49
N ILE A 251 -10.25 3.01 -17.37
CA ILE A 251 -8.81 2.73 -17.56
C ILE A 251 -8.08 3.97 -18.07
N ASP A 252 -8.61 4.67 -19.08
CA ASP A 252 -8.02 5.93 -19.57
C ASP A 252 -8.06 7.05 -18.53
N THR A 253 -9.03 7.05 -17.61
CA THR A 253 -9.04 8.02 -16.51
C THR A 253 -7.97 7.68 -15.48
N LEU A 254 -7.74 6.39 -15.22
CA LEU A 254 -6.71 5.93 -14.29
C LEU A 254 -5.28 6.10 -14.84
N PHE A 255 -5.07 5.79 -16.12
CA PHE A 255 -3.76 5.76 -16.78
C PHE A 255 -3.56 6.84 -17.83
N GLY A 256 -4.58 7.66 -18.09
CA GLY A 256 -4.44 8.87 -18.89
C GLY A 256 -3.43 9.80 -18.23
N ARG A 257 -2.94 10.78 -19.00
CA ARG A 257 -2.02 11.78 -18.45
C ARG A 257 -2.72 12.45 -17.28
N ARG A 258 -2.29 12.13 -16.05
CA ARG A 258 -2.75 12.84 -14.85
C ARG A 258 -2.55 14.32 -15.12
N ASP A 259 -3.53 15.14 -14.74
CA ASP A 259 -3.36 16.60 -14.75
C ASP A 259 -2.32 16.97 -13.69
N LEU A 260 -1.04 16.77 -14.02
CA LEU A 260 0.09 17.04 -13.12
C LEU A 260 0.13 18.51 -12.76
N ALA A 261 -0.25 19.41 -13.67
CA ALA A 261 -0.40 20.82 -13.36
C ALA A 261 -1.45 21.04 -12.25
N GLY A 262 -2.61 20.39 -12.35
CA GLY A 262 -3.64 20.38 -11.31
C GLY A 262 -3.17 19.80 -9.97
N VAL A 263 -2.50 18.65 -10.00
CA VAL A 263 -1.94 18.01 -8.80
C VAL A 263 -0.87 18.90 -8.15
N MET A 264 0.04 19.49 -8.93
CA MET A 264 1.06 20.42 -8.45
C MET A 264 0.44 21.67 -7.81
N ARG A 265 -0.64 22.23 -8.37
CA ARG A 265 -1.39 23.35 -7.75
C ARG A 265 -2.02 22.97 -6.42
N GLN A 266 -2.62 21.79 -6.33
CA GLN A 266 -3.19 21.28 -5.08
C GLN A 266 -2.10 21.04 -4.03
N ALA A 267 -0.97 20.47 -4.46
CA ALA A 267 0.21 20.30 -3.62
C ALA A 267 0.74 21.64 -3.11
N ALA A 268 0.91 22.62 -4.00
CA ALA A 268 1.34 23.98 -3.66
C ALA A 268 0.43 24.65 -2.62
N THR A 269 -0.89 24.46 -2.74
CA THR A 269 -1.86 24.95 -1.75
C THR A 269 -1.59 24.37 -0.36
N THR A 270 -1.27 23.07 -0.28
CA THR A 270 -0.91 22.42 0.99
C THR A 270 0.48 22.83 1.50
N MET A 271 1.43 23.12 0.60
CA MET A 271 2.75 23.64 0.96
C MET A 271 2.66 25.04 1.59
N GLY A 272 1.65 25.84 1.25
CA GLY A 272 1.34 27.10 1.90
C GLY A 272 2.50 28.11 1.79
N ARG A 273 3.14 28.45 2.92
CA ARG A 273 4.26 29.41 2.97
C ARG A 273 5.63 28.78 2.69
N ASN A 274 5.71 27.46 2.51
CA ASN A 274 6.98 26.81 2.20
C ASN A 274 7.47 27.25 0.79
N PRO A 275 8.78 27.49 0.58
CA PRO A 275 9.32 27.89 -0.72
C PRO A 275 8.92 26.96 -1.87
N LEU A 276 8.77 25.66 -1.60
CA LEU A 276 8.30 24.65 -2.54
C LEU A 276 6.92 24.99 -3.13
N ALA A 277 6.07 25.73 -2.42
CA ALA A 277 4.78 26.16 -2.93
C ALA A 277 4.89 27.10 -4.15
N ALA A 278 5.90 27.96 -4.19
CA ALA A 278 6.15 28.82 -5.34
C ALA A 278 6.69 27.99 -6.51
N ARG A 279 7.68 27.15 -6.24
CA ARG A 279 8.26 26.22 -7.21
C ARG A 279 7.20 25.35 -7.90
N LEU A 280 6.31 24.75 -7.13
CA LEU A 280 5.24 23.89 -7.66
C LEU A 280 4.23 24.67 -8.52
N ARG A 281 3.97 25.95 -8.21
CA ARG A 281 3.11 26.79 -9.06
C ARG A 281 3.79 27.13 -10.38
N ASP A 282 5.09 27.42 -10.34
CA ASP A 282 5.87 27.73 -11.53
C ASP A 282 5.97 26.51 -12.45
N GLU A 283 6.26 25.32 -11.89
CA GLU A 283 6.24 24.08 -12.65
C GLU A 283 4.84 23.78 -13.20
N ALA A 284 3.77 23.93 -12.40
CA ALA A 284 2.41 23.70 -12.89
C ALA A 284 2.08 24.55 -14.13
N ALA A 285 2.51 25.82 -14.17
CA ALA A 285 2.31 26.70 -15.32
C ALA A 285 3.09 26.24 -16.57
N VAL A 286 4.26 25.61 -16.38
CA VAL A 286 5.00 24.98 -17.49
C VAL A 286 4.23 23.77 -18.03
N TRP A 287 3.71 22.94 -17.14
CA TRP A 287 2.96 21.71 -17.47
C TRP A 287 1.58 21.95 -18.10
N GLU A 288 1.05 23.18 -18.06
CA GLU A 288 -0.15 23.56 -18.82
C GLU A 288 0.09 23.58 -20.34
N ASN A 289 1.35 23.68 -20.76
CA ASN A 289 1.73 23.67 -22.17
C ASN A 289 2.07 22.26 -22.64
N VAL A 290 1.85 21.99 -23.93
CA VAL A 290 2.26 20.72 -24.54
C VAL A 290 3.79 20.62 -24.51
N MET A 291 4.29 19.66 -23.75
CA MET A 291 5.72 19.36 -23.65
C MET A 291 6.07 18.09 -24.44
N ASP A 292 7.21 18.12 -25.13
CA ASP A 292 7.81 16.91 -25.70
C ASP A 292 8.28 15.96 -24.59
N PRO A 293 8.49 14.66 -24.89
CA PRO A 293 8.87 13.67 -23.89
C PRO A 293 10.20 13.98 -23.18
N GLU A 294 11.15 14.67 -23.83
CA GLU A 294 12.45 14.98 -23.23
C GLU A 294 12.31 16.05 -22.14
N ARG A 295 11.54 17.11 -22.41
CA ARG A 295 11.24 18.13 -21.40
C ARG A 295 10.39 17.58 -20.26
N ARG A 296 9.44 16.68 -20.53
CA ARG A 296 8.66 16.01 -19.48
C ARG A 296 9.55 15.17 -18.57
N LEU A 297 10.43 14.35 -19.15
CA LEU A 297 11.40 13.56 -18.39
C LEU A 297 12.28 14.47 -17.50
N ALA A 298 12.86 15.52 -18.06
CA ALA A 298 13.74 16.43 -17.33
C ALA A 298 13.02 17.19 -16.20
N SER A 299 11.81 17.71 -16.44
CA SER A 299 11.04 18.40 -15.40
C SER A 299 10.58 17.45 -14.29
N ALA A 300 10.02 16.28 -14.65
CA ALA A 300 9.52 15.33 -13.66
C ALA A 300 10.63 14.77 -12.77
N SER A 301 11.76 14.38 -13.36
CA SER A 301 12.92 13.86 -12.62
C SER A 301 13.59 14.92 -11.73
N GLY A 302 13.78 16.14 -12.23
CA GLY A 302 14.33 17.23 -11.44
C GLY A 302 13.43 17.58 -10.24
N LEU A 303 12.11 17.59 -10.45
CA LEU A 303 11.16 17.85 -9.37
C LEU A 303 11.15 16.71 -8.34
N LEU A 304 11.32 15.45 -8.75
CA LEU A 304 11.46 14.32 -7.82
C LEU A 304 12.64 14.50 -6.86
N ALA A 305 13.81 14.86 -7.38
CA ALA A 305 15.00 15.13 -6.57
C ALA A 305 14.76 16.30 -5.60
N GLU A 306 14.14 17.39 -6.08
CA GLU A 306 13.83 18.57 -5.26
C GLU A 306 12.82 18.26 -4.13
N LEU A 307 11.80 17.46 -4.41
CA LEU A 307 10.83 16.99 -3.41
C LEU A 307 11.53 16.23 -2.29
N ARG A 308 12.43 15.31 -2.65
CA ARG A 308 13.21 14.53 -1.68
C ARG A 308 14.07 15.40 -0.80
N GLU A 309 14.82 16.34 -1.38
CA GLU A 309 15.69 17.26 -0.64
C GLU A 309 14.88 18.14 0.33
N SER A 310 13.65 18.48 -0.07
CA SER A 310 12.74 19.30 0.75
C SER A 310 12.15 18.55 1.95
N MET A 311 12.11 17.20 1.95
CA MET A 311 11.35 16.39 2.91
C MET A 311 11.64 16.72 4.38
N ALA A 312 12.90 17.02 4.72
CA ALA A 312 13.30 17.36 6.08
C ALA A 312 12.60 18.62 6.61
N GLY A 313 12.42 19.63 5.75
CA GLY A 313 11.79 20.92 6.08
C GLY A 313 10.26 20.93 6.00
N LEU A 314 9.64 19.82 5.58
CA LEU A 314 8.19 19.71 5.45
C LEU A 314 7.53 19.25 6.76
N SER A 315 6.33 19.76 7.03
CA SER A 315 5.44 19.22 8.06
C SER A 315 4.95 17.81 7.69
N PRO A 316 4.45 16.99 8.63
CA PRO A 316 3.97 15.63 8.34
C PRO A 316 2.93 15.57 7.22
N ARG A 317 1.99 16.52 7.20
CA ARG A 317 0.97 16.60 6.14
C ARG A 317 1.58 16.97 4.79
N GLN A 318 2.54 17.89 4.77
CA GLN A 318 3.26 18.26 3.54
C GLN A 318 4.13 17.12 3.02
N ARG A 319 4.75 16.33 3.89
CA ARG A 319 5.51 15.12 3.50
C ARG A 319 4.65 14.12 2.77
N ILE A 320 3.43 13.87 3.26
CA ILE A 320 2.48 12.97 2.59
C ILE A 320 2.15 13.50 1.19
N VAL A 321 1.80 14.78 1.07
CA VAL A 321 1.46 15.39 -0.23
C VAL A 321 2.65 15.41 -1.20
N ALA A 322 3.87 15.65 -0.69
CA ALA A 322 5.08 15.57 -1.50
C ALA A 322 5.34 14.14 -2.02
N LEU A 323 5.07 13.11 -1.21
CA LEU A 323 5.19 11.72 -1.62
C LEU A 323 4.14 11.32 -2.66
N ASP A 324 2.91 11.77 -2.50
CA ASP A 324 1.84 11.52 -3.48
C ASP A 324 2.20 12.12 -4.83
N LEU A 325 2.62 13.39 -4.84
CA LEU A 325 3.11 14.04 -6.04
C LEU A 325 4.33 13.32 -6.61
N GLY A 326 5.24 12.84 -5.76
CA GLY A 326 6.40 12.04 -6.19
C GLY A 326 5.99 10.75 -6.92
N ILE A 327 5.02 10.00 -6.39
CA ILE A 327 4.49 8.81 -7.07
C ILE A 327 3.94 9.17 -8.47
N ASP A 328 3.29 10.32 -8.59
CA ASP A 328 2.74 10.79 -9.87
C ASP A 328 3.84 11.20 -10.87
N LEU A 329 4.89 11.87 -10.40
CA LEU A 329 6.04 12.25 -11.22
C LEU A 329 6.87 11.05 -11.64
N GLU A 330 6.95 9.99 -10.83
CA GLU A 330 7.62 8.75 -11.20
C GLU A 330 6.92 8.03 -12.35
N ALA A 331 5.59 7.94 -12.30
CA ALA A 331 4.81 7.37 -13.39
C ALA A 331 5.00 8.13 -14.70
N GLU A 332 5.06 9.47 -14.63
CA GLU A 332 5.33 10.32 -15.78
C GLU A 332 6.77 10.17 -16.29
N THR A 333 7.76 10.11 -15.39
CA THR A 333 9.17 9.85 -15.73
C THR A 333 9.30 8.53 -16.50
N PHE A 334 8.62 7.48 -16.03
CA PHE A 334 8.60 6.19 -16.71
C PHE A 334 7.95 6.28 -18.09
N THR A 335 6.80 6.95 -18.20
CA THR A 335 6.06 7.12 -19.45
C THR A 335 6.86 7.92 -20.48
N ALA A 336 7.39 9.08 -20.10
CA ALA A 336 8.21 9.93 -20.95
C ALA A 336 9.51 9.21 -21.38
N GLY A 337 10.15 8.47 -20.47
CA GLY A 337 11.33 7.66 -20.78
C GLY A 337 11.03 6.57 -21.82
N LEU A 338 9.89 5.88 -21.70
CA LEU A 338 9.47 4.85 -22.65
C LEU A 338 9.16 5.45 -24.03
N GLU A 339 8.50 6.61 -24.08
CA GLU A 339 8.26 7.34 -25.32
C GLU A 339 9.55 7.74 -26.02
N LEU A 340 10.56 8.22 -25.28
CA LEU A 340 11.88 8.56 -25.83
C LEU A 340 12.59 7.33 -26.41
N LEU A 341 12.59 6.22 -25.67
CA LEU A 341 13.21 4.97 -26.12
C LEU A 341 12.58 4.42 -27.41
N ARG A 342 11.25 4.54 -27.54
CA ARG A 342 10.52 4.07 -28.72
C ARG A 342 10.56 5.05 -29.89
N GLY A 343 10.42 6.34 -29.62
CA GLY A 343 10.31 7.38 -30.64
C GLY A 343 11.65 7.88 -31.17
N GLN A 344 12.75 7.66 -30.45
CA GLN A 344 14.09 8.12 -30.83
C GLN A 344 15.17 7.03 -30.60
N PRO A 345 15.03 5.84 -31.24
CA PRO A 345 15.94 4.71 -31.04
C PRO A 345 17.38 4.98 -31.48
N ASP A 346 17.60 6.01 -32.31
CA ASP A 346 18.91 6.42 -32.84
C ASP A 346 19.45 7.72 -32.20
N ALA A 347 18.90 8.14 -31.05
CA ALA A 347 19.36 9.34 -30.36
C ALA A 347 20.88 9.30 -30.10
N PRO A 348 21.62 10.42 -30.31
CA PRO A 348 23.05 10.47 -30.07
C PRO A 348 23.43 10.09 -28.62
N PRO A 349 24.61 9.47 -28.38
CA PRO A 349 25.03 9.07 -27.04
C PRO A 349 24.95 10.17 -25.98
N VAL A 350 25.29 11.41 -26.35
CA VAL A 350 25.21 12.57 -25.43
C VAL A 350 23.78 12.85 -24.95
N ARG A 351 22.77 12.71 -25.80
CA ARG A 351 21.36 12.87 -25.39
C ARG A 351 20.91 11.71 -24.51
N ARG A 352 21.30 10.48 -24.84
CA ARG A 352 21.00 9.31 -24.00
C ARG A 352 21.62 9.42 -22.61
N LEU A 353 22.85 9.94 -22.51
CA LEU A 353 23.49 10.22 -21.23
C LEU A 353 22.71 11.27 -20.41
N ALA A 354 22.18 12.30 -21.06
CA ALA A 354 21.31 13.28 -20.39
C ALA A 354 20.03 12.63 -19.86
N TRP A 355 19.39 11.75 -20.65
CA TRP A 355 18.21 11.00 -20.21
C TRP A 355 18.53 10.08 -19.03
N LEU A 356 19.68 9.39 -19.07
CA LEU A 356 20.16 8.57 -17.94
C LEU A 356 20.42 9.41 -16.69
N GLY A 357 20.93 10.64 -16.85
CA GLY A 357 21.04 11.61 -15.76
C GLY A 357 19.70 11.90 -15.10
N GLY A 358 18.68 12.23 -15.89
CA GLY A 358 17.31 12.42 -15.38
C GLY A 358 16.73 11.17 -14.72
N ILE A 359 16.96 9.98 -15.28
CA ILE A 359 16.56 8.74 -14.60
C ILE A 359 17.30 8.55 -13.27
N GLY A 360 18.56 8.97 -13.17
CA GLY A 360 19.32 9.00 -11.92
C GLY A 360 18.68 9.91 -10.87
N ASP A 361 18.26 11.12 -11.26
CA ASP A 361 17.56 12.06 -10.38
C ASP A 361 16.21 11.50 -9.92
N ALA A 362 15.47 10.86 -10.83
CA ALA A 362 14.20 10.21 -10.49
C ALA A 362 14.36 9.00 -9.55
N LEU A 363 15.44 8.22 -9.68
CA LEU A 363 15.75 7.12 -8.77
C LEU A 363 16.25 7.60 -7.41
N TYR A 364 16.90 8.77 -7.38
CA TYR A 364 17.31 9.41 -6.13
C TYR A 364 16.10 9.88 -5.34
N GLY A 365 15.18 10.61 -5.99
CA GLY A 365 13.91 11.10 -5.44
C GLY A 365 13.17 10.06 -4.62
#